data_AF-A0A8T5HTX4-F1
#
_entry.id   AF-A0A8T5HTX4-F1
#
_cell.length_a   1.000
_cell.length_b   1.000
_cell.length_c   1.000
_cell.angle_alpha   90.00
_cell.angle_beta   90.00
_cell.angle_gamma   90.00
#
_symmetry.space_group_name_H-M   'P 1'
#
loop_
_entity.id
_entity.type
_entity.pdbx_description
1 polymer ?
#
loop_
_entity_poly.entity_id
_entity_poly.type
_entity_poly.pdbx_seq_one_letter_code
_entity_poly.pdbx_strand_id
1 'polypeptide(L)'
;MIIEKYFDEQTMSVHLRENAFPTAKKGFPGNWKIERIDDKELSQQEMKELAQDIFDSTENNENYFLEIERAGSTIVQAGVYRIVITKIPFSDGFEITAVKPVAKLSFEDYDFEEKLEKRILEQASGILISGSPGDGKTTIARALAEHLASLGKIVKTVESPRDMLLSPNITQYSLNHGERGEIHDVLLLSRPDNTFFDEMRSTEDFQLFADLRLAGIGMVGIVHATNPIDAIQRFIGRIEMGIIPQVIDTVIFVRHGAVSKVLELKMKVKVPSGMTEADLARPVIEVRDFSSSKLEFEIYSYGEHTVVIPVENKTRKVVWDYAADTLRAYFKSYSTECVIEFVDDSKIKLFIPSAEISKIIGPNGKEISKIEKELGLKIDVQQITSEQKSKKFSKEIDFDIEQGKKNIIFHLQKKLKDQEVGIFDDEDLLVRTLVSKKGAIKVSRKGAVGKAVENAVAGKRARIMKV
;
A
#
# COMPACT_ATOMS: atom_id res chain seq x y z
N MET A 1 -10.41 37.88 8.35
CA MET A 1 -9.02 37.68 8.82
C MET A 1 -8.07 38.44 7.90
N ILE A 2 -7.05 39.14 8.40
CA ILE A 2 -6.13 39.99 7.59
C ILE A 2 -5.48 39.19 6.46
N ILE A 3 -5.14 37.93 6.71
CA ILE A 3 -4.44 37.09 5.73
C ILE A 3 -5.25 36.85 4.44
N GLU A 4 -6.58 36.95 4.49
CA GLU A 4 -7.47 36.79 3.34
C GLU A 4 -7.21 37.85 2.26
N LYS A 5 -6.70 39.04 2.65
CA LYS A 5 -6.37 40.13 1.72
C LYS A 5 -5.23 39.77 0.75
N TYR A 6 -4.42 38.77 1.08
CA TYR A 6 -3.33 38.29 0.24
C TYR A 6 -3.78 37.24 -0.79
N PHE A 7 -5.04 36.79 -0.75
CA PHE A 7 -5.58 35.80 -1.66
C PHE A 7 -6.45 36.45 -2.74
N ASP A 8 -6.10 36.23 -4.00
CA ASP A 8 -6.99 36.45 -5.14
C ASP A 8 -7.57 35.10 -5.64
N GLU A 9 -8.29 35.12 -6.77
CA GLU A 9 -8.87 33.90 -7.35
C GLU A 9 -7.83 32.86 -7.80
N GLN A 10 -6.61 33.30 -8.11
CA GLN A 10 -5.53 32.46 -8.63
C GLN A 10 -4.49 32.10 -7.56
N THR A 11 -4.51 32.74 -6.39
CA THR A 11 -3.60 32.44 -5.28
C THR A 11 -3.92 31.08 -4.66
N MET A 12 -2.97 30.15 -4.78
CA MET A 12 -3.00 28.84 -4.16
C MET A 12 -2.48 28.87 -2.71
N SER A 13 -1.42 29.63 -2.47
CA SER A 13 -0.83 29.78 -1.13
C SER A 13 -0.13 31.11 -0.98
N VAL A 14 -0.08 31.59 0.25
CA VAL A 14 0.61 32.81 0.67
C VAL A 14 1.70 32.41 1.67
N HIS A 15 2.89 32.97 1.50
CA HIS A 15 4.08 32.70 2.29
C HIS A 15 4.63 34.02 2.83
N LEU A 16 4.54 34.19 4.14
CA LEU A 16 4.94 35.39 4.87
C LEU A 16 6.08 35.03 5.81
N ARG A 17 7.19 35.76 5.76
CA ARG A 17 8.36 35.49 6.59
C ARG A 17 8.98 36.78 7.08
N GLU A 18 9.45 36.76 8.32
CA GLU A 18 10.20 37.85 8.94
C GLU A 18 11.44 38.23 8.11
N ASN A 19 11.65 39.53 7.91
CA ASN A 19 12.73 40.13 7.12
C ASN A 19 12.73 39.66 5.64
N ALA A 20 11.55 39.37 5.10
CA ALA A 20 11.36 39.00 3.71
C ALA A 20 10.11 39.64 3.13
N PHE A 21 10.06 39.74 1.80
CA PHE A 21 8.88 40.21 1.09
C PHE A 21 7.78 39.14 1.11
N PRO A 22 6.51 39.52 1.33
CA PRO A 22 5.36 38.65 1.13
C PRO A 22 5.36 38.04 -0.27
N THR A 23 5.16 36.73 -0.36
CA THR A 23 5.05 36.03 -1.64
C THR A 23 3.80 35.16 -1.70
N ALA A 24 3.27 34.98 -2.90
CA ALA A 24 2.15 34.09 -3.17
C ALA A 24 2.49 33.16 -4.32
N LYS A 25 2.00 31.93 -4.22
CA LYS A 25 2.01 30.94 -5.29
C LYS A 25 0.71 31.07 -6.07
N LYS A 26 0.78 31.55 -7.32
CA LYS A 26 -0.40 31.77 -8.18
C LYS A 26 -0.44 30.79 -9.34
N GLY A 27 -1.64 30.26 -9.64
CA GLY A 27 -1.88 29.31 -10.73
C GLY A 27 -2.70 28.10 -10.28
N PHE A 28 -2.35 26.92 -10.79
CA PHE A 28 -3.03 25.66 -10.50
C PHE A 28 -2.01 24.52 -10.28
N PRO A 29 -2.41 23.40 -9.66
CA PRO A 29 -1.52 22.26 -9.46
C PRO A 29 -0.85 21.84 -10.77
N GLY A 30 0.48 21.74 -10.77
CA GLY A 30 1.29 21.43 -11.95
C GLY A 30 1.71 22.62 -12.81
N ASN A 31 1.09 23.80 -12.67
CA ASN A 31 1.47 25.02 -13.37
C ASN A 31 1.23 26.27 -12.53
N TRP A 32 2.27 26.74 -11.84
CA TRP A 32 2.21 27.87 -10.92
C TRP A 32 3.49 28.69 -10.98
N LYS A 33 3.39 29.95 -10.53
CA LYS A 33 4.52 30.86 -10.35
C LYS A 33 4.49 31.47 -8.95
N ILE A 34 5.67 31.77 -8.40
CA ILE A 34 5.78 32.56 -7.17
C ILE A 34 5.87 34.03 -7.57
N GLU A 35 5.03 34.85 -6.97
CA GLU A 35 5.00 36.28 -7.16
C GLU A 35 5.13 36.99 -5.82
N ARG A 36 5.81 38.14 -5.82
CA ARG A 36 5.80 39.06 -4.70
C ARG A 36 4.45 39.79 -4.69
N ILE A 37 3.83 39.87 -3.52
CA ILE A 37 2.49 40.48 -3.36
C ILE A 37 2.51 41.80 -2.61
N ASP A 38 3.63 42.15 -1.99
CA ASP A 38 3.85 43.46 -1.37
C ASP A 38 5.30 43.91 -1.59
N ASP A 39 5.50 45.21 -1.74
CA ASP A 39 6.81 45.83 -1.92
C ASP A 39 7.53 46.13 -0.60
N LYS A 40 6.91 45.88 0.56
CA LYS A 40 7.54 46.04 1.87
C LYS A 40 7.98 44.70 2.48
N GLU A 41 9.16 44.66 3.10
CA GLU A 41 9.57 43.50 3.92
C GLU A 41 8.75 43.46 5.21
N LEU A 42 8.36 42.24 5.63
CA LEU A 42 7.64 42.05 6.87
C LEU A 42 8.60 42.05 8.06
N SER A 43 8.34 42.94 9.01
CA SER A 43 9.04 42.93 10.31
C SER A 43 8.52 41.83 11.22
N GLN A 44 9.28 41.50 12.26
CA GLN A 44 8.84 40.55 13.29
C GLN A 44 7.54 41.00 13.98
N GLN A 45 7.37 42.31 14.16
CA GLN A 45 6.19 42.87 14.81
C GLN A 45 4.94 42.66 13.95
N GLU A 46 5.03 42.91 12.64
CA GLU A 46 3.94 42.65 11.69
C GLU A 46 3.60 41.16 11.62
N MET A 47 4.60 40.28 11.65
CA MET A 47 4.38 38.83 11.70
C MET A 47 3.64 38.40 12.98
N LYS A 48 3.95 39.00 14.13
CA LYS A 48 3.25 38.74 15.39
C LYS A 48 1.81 39.24 15.36
N GLU A 49 1.58 40.42 14.78
CA GLU A 49 0.24 40.99 14.62
C GLU A 49 -0.64 40.13 13.70
N LEU A 50 -0.08 39.63 12.58
CA LEU A 50 -0.76 38.69 11.70
C LEU A 50 -1.11 37.38 12.42
N ALA A 51 -0.18 36.82 13.20
CA ALA A 51 -0.46 35.62 13.97
C ALA A 51 -1.56 35.86 15.02
N GLN A 52 -1.53 37.00 15.70
CA GLN A 52 -2.55 37.36 16.67
C GLN A 52 -3.93 37.52 16.01
N ASP A 53 -4.03 38.19 14.86
CA ASP A 53 -5.28 38.30 14.11
C ASP A 53 -5.85 36.93 13.69
N ILE A 54 -4.98 35.98 13.34
CA ILE A 54 -5.39 34.60 13.05
C ILE A 54 -5.96 33.94 14.31
N PHE A 55 -5.30 34.07 15.47
CA PHE A 55 -5.79 33.52 16.73
C PHE A 55 -7.10 34.17 17.18
N ASP A 56 -7.18 35.50 17.16
CA ASP A 56 -8.40 36.24 17.50
C ASP A 56 -9.55 35.84 16.56
N SER A 57 -9.25 35.58 15.28
CA SER A 57 -10.25 35.08 14.32
C SER A 57 -10.73 33.67 14.66
N THR A 58 -9.91 32.81 15.28
CA THR A 58 -10.33 31.47 15.74
C THR A 58 -11.26 31.53 16.93
N GLU A 59 -11.12 32.51 17.82
CA GLU A 59 -12.02 32.66 18.98
C GLU A 59 -13.41 33.20 18.58
N ASN A 60 -13.48 33.97 17.49
CA ASN A 60 -14.68 34.69 17.07
C ASN A 60 -15.44 34.03 15.90
N ASN A 61 -14.95 32.91 15.37
CA ASN A 61 -15.57 32.22 14.24
C ASN A 61 -15.64 30.71 14.49
N GLU A 62 -16.86 30.18 14.57
CA GLU A 62 -17.12 28.76 14.84
C GLU A 62 -16.53 27.80 13.79
N ASN A 63 -16.24 28.28 12.58
CA ASN A 63 -15.62 27.47 11.52
C ASN A 63 -14.09 27.48 11.59
N TYR A 64 -13.50 28.24 12.51
CA TYR A 64 -12.05 28.41 12.63
C TYR A 64 -11.60 27.73 13.92
N PHE A 65 -10.61 26.85 13.83
CA PHE A 65 -10.14 26.14 15.01
C PHE A 65 -8.63 25.89 14.97
N LEU A 66 -8.06 25.84 16.17
CA LEU A 66 -6.68 25.43 16.40
C LEU A 66 -6.58 23.92 16.24
N GLU A 67 -5.79 23.47 15.28
CA GLU A 67 -5.67 22.04 14.96
C GLU A 67 -4.48 21.41 15.67
N ILE A 68 -3.35 22.11 15.74
CA ILE A 68 -2.17 21.65 16.47
C ILE A 68 -1.49 22.85 17.10
N GLU A 69 -1.15 22.76 18.37
CA GLU A 69 -0.27 23.71 19.03
C GLU A 69 0.91 22.98 19.68
N ARG A 70 2.11 23.31 19.22
CA ARG A 70 3.38 22.78 19.72
C ARG A 70 4.34 23.93 19.99
N ALA A 71 5.40 23.66 20.74
CA ALA A 71 6.46 24.63 20.97
C ALA A 71 7.09 25.08 19.63
N GLY A 72 6.77 26.31 19.20
CA GLY A 72 7.30 26.91 17.98
C GLY A 72 6.54 26.58 16.68
N SER A 73 5.47 25.77 16.72
CA SER A 73 4.68 25.44 15.53
C SER A 73 3.20 25.31 15.86
N THR A 74 2.38 25.99 15.08
CA THR A 74 0.93 26.02 15.25
C THR A 74 0.25 25.82 13.90
N ILE A 75 -0.78 24.99 13.85
CA ILE A 75 -1.61 24.78 12.67
C ILE A 75 -3.03 25.22 13.01
N VAL A 76 -3.57 26.09 12.16
CA VAL A 76 -4.92 26.65 12.27
C VAL A 76 -5.70 26.29 11.01
N GLN A 77 -6.87 25.70 11.20
CA GLN A 77 -7.85 25.54 10.13
C GLN A 77 -8.82 26.72 10.20
N ALA A 78 -8.76 27.63 9.23
CA ALA A 78 -9.58 28.84 9.17
C ALA A 78 -10.44 28.82 7.90
N GLY A 79 -11.63 28.21 8.01
CA GLY A 79 -12.54 28.05 6.87
C GLY A 79 -11.89 27.21 5.77
N VAL A 80 -11.67 27.81 4.59
CA VAL A 80 -10.99 27.13 3.47
C VAL A 80 -9.46 27.22 3.53
N TYR A 81 -8.90 27.96 4.48
CA TYR A 81 -7.46 28.15 4.61
C TYR A 81 -6.88 27.19 5.64
N ARG A 82 -5.82 26.49 5.26
CA ARG A 82 -4.95 25.79 6.20
C ARG A 82 -3.73 26.66 6.45
N ILE A 83 -3.58 27.13 7.68
CA ILE A 83 -2.55 28.10 8.06
C ILE A 83 -1.55 27.44 9.00
N VAL A 84 -0.28 27.49 8.64
CA VAL A 84 0.84 27.01 9.44
C VAL A 84 1.65 28.21 9.91
N ILE A 85 1.80 28.35 11.21
CA ILE A 85 2.57 29.40 11.87
C ILE A 85 3.77 28.75 12.55
N THR A 86 4.97 29.24 12.26
CA THR A 86 6.20 28.74 12.89
C THR A 86 7.05 29.87 13.45
N LYS A 87 7.71 29.61 14.56
CA LYS A 87 8.63 30.55 15.24
C LYS A 87 9.77 29.80 15.92
N ILE A 88 10.80 30.54 16.30
CA ILE A 88 11.92 30.04 17.13
C ILE A 88 11.34 29.34 18.39
N PRO A 89 11.83 28.15 18.77
CA PRO A 89 13.01 27.44 18.27
C PRO A 89 12.78 26.48 17.10
N PHE A 90 11.55 26.33 16.59
CA PHE A 90 11.23 25.36 15.54
C PHE A 90 11.71 25.81 14.15
N SER A 91 11.62 27.12 13.88
CA SER A 91 12.14 27.78 12.68
C SER A 91 13.21 28.81 13.05
N ASP A 92 13.96 29.30 12.04
CA ASP A 92 15.02 30.32 12.21
C ASP A 92 14.50 31.77 12.34
N GLY A 93 13.18 31.96 12.17
CA GLY A 93 12.48 33.22 12.32
C GLY A 93 10.96 32.99 12.28
N PHE A 94 10.18 34.06 12.35
CA PHE A 94 8.72 33.94 12.25
C PHE A 94 8.29 33.68 10.80
N GLU A 95 7.43 32.69 10.58
CA GLU A 95 6.88 32.34 9.27
C GLU A 95 5.40 31.98 9.39
N ILE A 96 4.59 32.44 8.44
CA ILE A 96 3.19 32.08 8.27
C ILE A 96 2.97 31.63 6.83
N THR A 97 2.55 30.39 6.65
CA THR A 97 2.13 29.85 5.35
C THR A 97 0.64 29.54 5.41
N ALA A 98 -0.14 30.19 4.54
CA ALA A 98 -1.56 29.89 4.36
C ALA A 98 -1.77 29.24 3.01
N VAL A 99 -2.50 28.13 2.97
CA VAL A 99 -2.80 27.38 1.75
C VAL A 99 -4.31 27.31 1.55
N LYS A 100 -4.75 27.61 0.34
CA LYS A 100 -6.11 27.37 -0.14
C LYS A 100 -6.11 26.07 -0.94
N PRO A 101 -6.76 24.99 -0.47
CA PRO A 101 -6.78 23.73 -1.21
C PRO A 101 -7.43 23.93 -2.58
N VAL A 102 -6.80 23.41 -3.62
CA VAL A 102 -7.24 23.62 -5.01
C VAL A 102 -8.16 22.48 -5.45
N ALA A 103 -9.26 22.86 -6.11
CA ALA A 103 -10.32 22.04 -6.72
C ALA A 103 -11.06 21.08 -5.75
N LYS A 104 -12.35 21.38 -5.53
CA LYS A 104 -13.32 20.39 -5.07
C LYS A 104 -13.76 19.58 -6.29
N LEU A 105 -13.24 18.37 -6.43
CA LEU A 105 -13.86 17.39 -7.32
C LEU A 105 -15.13 16.88 -6.65
N SER A 106 -16.24 16.91 -7.36
CA SER A 106 -17.50 16.31 -6.93
C SER A 106 -17.51 14.82 -7.25
N PHE A 107 -18.52 14.09 -6.77
CA PHE A 107 -18.65 12.67 -7.07
C PHE A 107 -18.91 12.44 -8.56
N GLU A 108 -19.65 13.35 -9.20
CA GLU A 108 -20.01 13.31 -10.62
C GLU A 108 -18.83 13.58 -11.55
N ASP A 109 -17.74 14.15 -11.04
CA ASP A 109 -16.48 14.33 -11.80
C ASP A 109 -15.73 13.00 -12.00
N TYR A 110 -16.11 11.93 -11.30
CA TYR A 110 -15.51 10.61 -11.42
C TYR A 110 -16.42 9.67 -12.24
N ASP A 111 -15.82 8.94 -13.17
CA ASP A 111 -16.50 7.93 -13.99
C ASP A 111 -16.68 6.63 -13.19
N PHE A 112 -17.69 6.61 -12.32
CA PHE A 112 -18.10 5.39 -11.62
C PHE A 112 -19.09 4.59 -12.47
N GLU A 113 -18.86 3.28 -12.57
CA GLU A 113 -19.85 2.39 -13.17
C GLU A 113 -21.17 2.41 -12.36
N GLU A 114 -22.33 2.48 -13.02
CA GLU A 114 -23.66 2.55 -12.38
C GLU A 114 -23.87 1.43 -11.34
N LYS A 115 -23.30 0.24 -11.59
CA LYS A 115 -23.35 -0.88 -10.64
C LYS A 115 -22.56 -0.62 -9.36
N LEU A 116 -21.41 0.04 -9.47
CA LEU A 116 -20.58 0.41 -8.34
C LEU A 116 -21.24 1.54 -7.54
N GLU A 117 -21.79 2.53 -8.23
CA GLU A 117 -22.55 3.62 -7.61
C GLU A 117 -23.71 3.07 -6.77
N LYS A 118 -24.58 2.22 -7.35
CA LYS A 118 -25.67 1.57 -6.59
C LYS A 118 -25.16 0.80 -5.38
N ARG A 119 -24.05 0.07 -5.53
CA ARG A 119 -23.45 -0.66 -4.41
C ARG A 119 -23.02 0.26 -3.27
N ILE A 120 -22.36 1.37 -3.60
CA ILE A 120 -21.90 2.34 -2.60
C ILE A 120 -23.09 3.02 -1.90
N LEU A 121 -24.18 3.30 -2.62
CA LEU A 121 -25.33 4.06 -2.12
C LEU A 121 -26.36 3.23 -1.35
N GLU A 122 -26.63 2.00 -1.80
CA GLU A 122 -27.76 1.19 -1.30
C GLU A 122 -27.38 0.24 -0.17
N GLN A 123 -26.10 -0.12 -0.03
CA GLN A 123 -25.64 -1.12 0.93
C GLN A 123 -24.66 -0.52 1.93
N ALA A 124 -24.83 -0.86 3.21
CA ALA A 124 -23.77 -0.66 4.21
C ALA A 124 -22.58 -1.52 3.79
N SER A 125 -21.64 -0.88 3.09
CA SER A 125 -20.53 -1.54 2.42
C SER A 125 -19.23 -1.32 3.20
N GLY A 126 -18.35 -2.30 3.14
CA GLY A 126 -16.97 -2.18 3.58
C GLY A 126 -16.09 -1.85 2.37
N ILE A 127 -15.75 -0.57 2.21
CA ILE A 127 -15.01 -0.06 1.06
C ILE A 127 -13.59 0.29 1.49
N LEU A 128 -12.58 -0.16 0.73
CA LEU A 128 -11.22 0.36 0.84
C LEU A 128 -10.88 1.21 -0.38
N ILE A 129 -10.44 2.44 -0.15
CA ILE A 129 -9.85 3.29 -1.18
C ILE A 129 -8.33 3.17 -1.07
N SER A 130 -7.71 2.62 -2.09
CA SER A 130 -6.30 2.24 -2.10
C SER A 130 -5.55 2.84 -3.28
N GLY A 131 -4.22 2.91 -3.20
CA GLY A 131 -3.37 3.60 -4.18
C GLY A 131 -2.12 4.20 -3.54
N SER A 132 -1.16 4.63 -4.36
CA SER A 132 0.12 5.18 -3.87
C SER A 132 -0.08 6.56 -3.23
N PRO A 133 0.85 7.01 -2.37
CA PRO A 133 0.83 8.39 -1.88
C PRO A 133 0.76 9.39 -3.05
N GLY A 134 -0.13 10.38 -2.94
CA GLY A 134 -0.35 11.37 -3.99
C GLY A 134 -1.29 10.97 -5.13
N ASP A 135 -1.83 9.73 -5.15
CA ASP A 135 -2.77 9.30 -6.21
C ASP A 135 -4.18 9.92 -6.10
N GLY A 136 -4.48 10.75 -5.10
CA GLY A 136 -5.79 11.41 -4.96
C GLY A 136 -6.86 10.61 -4.21
N LYS A 137 -6.46 9.64 -3.37
CA LYS A 137 -7.38 8.82 -2.56
C LYS A 137 -8.29 9.66 -1.65
N THR A 138 -7.71 10.55 -0.85
CA THR A 138 -8.44 11.45 0.05
C THR A 138 -9.37 12.38 -0.74
N THR A 139 -8.99 12.76 -1.96
CA THR A 139 -9.83 13.57 -2.85
C THR A 139 -11.11 12.84 -3.27
N ILE A 140 -11.00 11.56 -3.66
CA ILE A 140 -12.16 10.72 -3.99
C ILE A 140 -13.00 10.44 -2.75
N ALA A 141 -12.36 10.11 -1.63
CA ALA A 141 -13.05 9.84 -0.37
C ALA A 141 -13.88 11.05 0.09
N ARG A 142 -13.32 12.25 0.00
CA ARG A 142 -14.02 13.51 0.27
C ARG A 142 -15.23 13.69 -0.65
N ALA A 143 -15.05 13.48 -1.95
CA ALA A 143 -16.14 13.61 -2.93
C ALA A 143 -17.29 12.64 -2.63
N LEU A 144 -16.95 11.40 -2.26
CA LEU A 144 -17.92 10.39 -1.87
C LEU A 144 -18.63 10.74 -0.56
N ALA A 145 -17.90 11.24 0.45
CA ALA A 145 -18.48 11.65 1.72
C ALA A 145 -19.50 12.79 1.55
N GLU A 146 -19.15 13.82 0.76
CA GLU A 146 -20.04 14.94 0.42
C GLU A 146 -21.29 14.47 -0.34
N HIS A 147 -21.12 13.58 -1.32
CA HIS A 147 -22.25 13.06 -2.10
C HIS A 147 -23.20 12.23 -1.23
N LEU A 148 -22.69 11.33 -0.39
CA LEU A 148 -23.51 10.57 0.56
C LEU A 148 -24.27 11.50 1.52
N ALA A 149 -23.60 12.54 2.05
CA ALA A 149 -24.23 13.53 2.91
C ALA A 149 -25.33 14.34 2.16
N SER A 150 -25.13 14.65 0.87
CA SER A 150 -26.12 15.34 0.04
C SER A 150 -27.39 14.51 -0.19
N LEU A 151 -27.27 13.17 -0.14
CA LEU A 151 -28.40 12.22 -0.19
C LEU A 151 -29.09 12.04 1.18
N GLY A 152 -28.68 12.79 2.20
CA GLY A 152 -29.27 12.75 3.54
C GLY A 152 -28.71 11.66 4.45
N LYS A 153 -27.59 11.01 4.08
CA LYS A 153 -26.91 10.05 4.96
C LYS A 153 -26.15 10.77 6.06
N ILE A 154 -26.12 10.19 7.26
CA ILE A 154 -25.29 10.66 8.38
C ILE A 154 -23.86 10.17 8.15
N VAL A 155 -22.99 11.08 7.73
CA VAL A 155 -21.58 10.79 7.45
C VAL A 155 -20.69 11.35 8.55
N LYS A 156 -19.69 10.57 8.96
CA LYS A 156 -18.63 11.00 9.87
C LYS A 156 -17.25 10.63 9.34
N THR A 157 -16.22 11.31 9.79
CA THR A 157 -14.83 10.99 9.44
C THR A 157 -13.96 10.80 10.68
N VAL A 158 -12.92 9.99 10.55
CA VAL A 158 -11.85 9.78 11.53
C VAL A 158 -10.54 10.05 10.81
N GLU A 159 -9.82 11.08 11.23
CA GLU A 159 -8.67 11.61 10.51
C GLU A 159 -7.48 11.89 11.44
N SER A 160 -6.27 11.98 10.89
CA SER A 160 -5.04 12.17 11.65
C SER A 160 -4.01 13.04 10.90
N PRO A 161 -4.13 14.38 10.91
CA PRO A 161 -5.16 15.21 11.54
C PRO A 161 -6.37 15.46 10.60
N ARG A 162 -7.30 16.35 10.96
CA ARG A 162 -8.46 16.71 10.10
C ARG A 162 -7.98 17.46 8.86
N ASP A 163 -7.92 16.78 7.73
CA ASP A 163 -7.41 17.31 6.46
C ASP A 163 -8.49 17.40 5.37
N MET A 164 -9.57 16.61 5.49
CA MET A 164 -10.68 16.68 4.55
C MET A 164 -11.44 18.00 4.73
N LEU A 165 -11.52 18.79 3.66
CA LEU A 165 -12.43 19.95 3.61
C LEU A 165 -13.85 19.49 3.30
N LEU A 166 -14.67 19.31 4.33
CA LEU A 166 -16.03 18.80 4.23
C LEU A 166 -17.06 19.86 4.61
N SER A 167 -18.31 19.64 4.20
CA SER A 167 -19.45 20.45 4.57
C SER A 167 -19.77 20.35 6.08
N PRO A 168 -20.35 21.41 6.70
CA PRO A 168 -20.60 21.43 8.15
C PRO A 168 -21.54 20.34 8.69
N ASN A 169 -22.33 19.70 7.82
CA ASN A 169 -23.18 18.57 8.18
C ASN A 169 -22.42 17.24 8.35
N ILE A 170 -21.12 17.19 8.01
CA ILE A 170 -20.28 16.00 8.19
C ILE A 170 -19.41 16.21 9.44
N THR A 171 -19.56 15.34 10.43
CA THR A 171 -18.78 15.43 11.67
C THR A 171 -17.39 14.83 11.49
N GLN A 172 -16.34 15.58 11.82
CA GLN A 172 -14.95 15.12 11.69
C GLN A 172 -14.31 14.85 13.06
N TYR A 173 -13.81 13.64 13.28
CA TYR A 173 -13.04 13.26 14.46
C TYR A 173 -11.55 13.28 14.17
N SER A 174 -10.75 13.70 15.15
CA SER A 174 -9.30 13.78 15.06
C SER A 174 -8.66 12.77 16.01
N LEU A 175 -7.91 11.82 15.48
CA LEU A 175 -7.11 10.89 16.27
C LEU A 175 -6.02 11.58 17.11
N ASN A 176 -5.65 12.83 16.77
CA ASN A 176 -4.73 13.62 17.58
C ASN A 176 -5.34 14.17 18.88
N HIS A 177 -6.68 14.19 19.00
CA HIS A 177 -7.39 14.82 20.12
C HIS A 177 -8.27 13.86 20.91
N GLY A 178 -8.63 12.71 20.33
CA GLY A 178 -9.41 11.67 20.99
C GLY A 178 -8.68 10.34 20.93
N GLU A 179 -8.77 9.56 22.00
CA GLU A 179 -8.24 8.19 22.01
C GLU A 179 -9.08 7.29 21.10
N ARG A 180 -8.46 6.27 20.50
CA ARG A 180 -9.17 5.33 19.60
C ARG A 180 -10.37 4.66 20.26
N GLY A 181 -10.27 4.33 21.56
CA GLY A 181 -11.37 3.75 22.33
C GLY A 181 -12.56 4.71 22.49
N GLU A 182 -12.29 6.00 22.69
CA GLU A 182 -13.36 7.01 22.75
C GLU A 182 -14.04 7.17 21.40
N ILE A 183 -13.26 7.25 20.31
CA ILE A 183 -13.80 7.31 18.95
C ILE A 183 -14.65 6.09 18.64
N HIS A 184 -14.18 4.90 19.03
CA HIS A 184 -14.94 3.65 18.92
C HIS A 184 -16.30 3.74 19.61
N ASP A 185 -16.31 4.11 20.89
CA ASP A 185 -17.54 4.16 21.70
C ASP A 185 -18.52 5.20 21.16
N VAL A 186 -18.02 6.39 20.78
CA VAL A 186 -18.83 7.45 20.18
C VAL A 186 -19.45 7.00 18.86
N LEU A 187 -18.70 6.31 18.00
CA LEU A 187 -19.20 5.83 16.71
C LEU A 187 -20.23 4.69 16.90
N LEU A 188 -19.99 3.75 17.81
CA LEU A 188 -20.94 2.69 18.12
C LEU A 188 -22.25 3.19 18.75
N LEU A 189 -22.19 4.24 19.57
CA LEU A 189 -23.36 4.85 20.17
C LEU A 189 -24.13 5.72 19.18
N SER A 190 -23.42 6.47 18.34
CA SER A 190 -24.05 7.38 17.37
C SER A 190 -24.52 6.70 16.09
N ARG A 191 -24.00 5.52 15.76
CA ARG A 191 -24.38 4.67 14.62
C ARG A 191 -24.62 5.46 13.33
N PRO A 192 -23.60 6.17 12.80
CA PRO A 192 -23.74 6.86 11.53
C PRO A 192 -24.01 5.86 10.39
N ASP A 193 -24.60 6.34 9.29
CA ASP A 193 -24.75 5.52 8.08
C ASP A 193 -23.39 5.14 7.51
N ASN A 194 -22.46 6.09 7.45
CA ASN A 194 -21.13 5.90 6.90
C ASN A 194 -20.06 6.60 7.74
N THR A 195 -18.94 5.91 7.97
CA THR A 195 -17.73 6.48 8.55
C THR A 195 -16.54 6.33 7.62
N PHE A 196 -15.86 7.44 7.35
CA PHE A 196 -14.64 7.48 6.57
C PHE A 196 -13.44 7.47 7.50
N PHE A 197 -12.51 6.56 7.28
CA PHE A 197 -11.28 6.46 8.04
C PHE A 197 -10.13 6.89 7.14
N ASP A 198 -9.59 8.08 7.37
CA ASP A 198 -8.43 8.54 6.63
C ASP A 198 -7.15 7.90 7.17
N GLU A 199 -6.40 7.34 6.24
CA GLU A 199 -5.06 6.84 6.44
C GLU A 199 -4.88 5.74 7.50
N MET A 200 -5.49 4.57 7.26
CA MET A 200 -5.31 3.39 8.11
C MET A 200 -3.89 2.81 7.98
N ARG A 201 -3.14 2.77 9.09
CA ARG A 201 -1.72 2.39 9.11
C ARG A 201 -1.38 1.31 10.13
N SER A 202 -1.96 1.38 11.32
CA SER A 202 -1.65 0.51 12.46
C SER A 202 -2.66 -0.63 12.61
N THR A 203 -2.29 -1.70 13.33
CA THR A 203 -3.19 -2.83 13.59
C THR A 203 -4.48 -2.38 14.30
N GLU A 204 -4.38 -1.42 15.22
CA GLU A 204 -5.54 -0.86 15.93
C GLU A 204 -6.54 -0.18 14.97
N ASP A 205 -6.06 0.50 13.93
CA ASP A 205 -6.95 1.13 12.93
C ASP A 205 -7.73 0.07 12.15
N PHE A 206 -7.06 -1.03 11.77
CA PHE A 206 -7.71 -2.14 11.04
C PHE A 206 -8.73 -2.88 11.91
N GLN A 207 -8.46 -3.04 13.20
CA GLN A 207 -9.40 -3.65 14.15
C GLN A 207 -10.60 -2.75 14.40
N LEU A 208 -10.38 -1.46 14.67
CA LEU A 208 -11.45 -0.47 14.81
C LEU A 208 -12.37 -0.43 13.58
N PHE A 209 -11.78 -0.45 12.38
CA PHE A 209 -12.54 -0.53 11.14
C PHE A 209 -13.43 -1.78 11.06
N ALA A 210 -12.87 -2.94 11.43
CA ALA A 210 -13.59 -4.20 11.42
C ALA A 210 -14.76 -4.21 12.42
N ASP A 211 -14.52 -3.76 13.66
CA ASP A 211 -15.50 -3.76 14.73
C ASP A 211 -16.70 -2.86 14.38
N LEU A 212 -16.44 -1.64 13.88
CA LEU A 212 -17.48 -0.72 13.44
C LEU A 212 -18.28 -1.30 12.26
N ARG A 213 -17.60 -1.93 11.30
CA ARG A 213 -18.25 -2.54 10.15
C ARG A 213 -19.15 -3.72 10.54
N LEU A 214 -18.71 -4.54 11.48
CA LEU A 214 -19.50 -5.66 12.01
C LEU A 214 -20.69 -5.19 12.85
N ALA A 215 -20.59 -4.01 13.47
CA ALA A 215 -21.73 -3.34 14.12
C ALA A 215 -22.76 -2.76 13.14
N GLY A 216 -22.51 -2.86 11.82
CA GLY A 216 -23.43 -2.45 10.77
C GLY A 216 -23.21 -1.04 10.22
N ILE A 217 -22.15 -0.34 10.64
CA ILE A 217 -21.78 0.98 10.11
C ILE A 217 -21.13 0.79 8.74
N GLY A 218 -21.55 1.56 7.72
CA GLY A 218 -20.86 1.58 6.43
C GLY A 218 -19.47 2.17 6.59
N MET A 219 -18.43 1.48 6.15
CA MET A 219 -17.05 1.91 6.40
C MET A 219 -16.32 2.19 5.10
N VAL A 220 -15.62 3.32 5.03
CA VAL A 220 -14.74 3.68 3.90
C VAL A 220 -13.33 3.95 4.43
N GLY A 221 -12.40 3.03 4.17
CA GLY A 221 -11.04 3.07 4.71
C GLY A 221 -10.02 3.48 3.66
N ILE A 222 -9.17 4.45 3.97
CA ILE A 222 -8.12 4.90 3.05
C ILE A 222 -6.81 4.21 3.40
N VAL A 223 -6.23 3.50 2.43
CA VAL A 223 -5.04 2.66 2.62
C VAL A 223 -3.99 2.98 1.57
N HIS A 224 -2.71 3.01 1.95
CA HIS A 224 -1.62 3.06 0.98
C HIS A 224 -1.31 1.68 0.43
N ALA A 225 -1.41 1.51 -0.88
CA ALA A 225 -1.14 0.25 -1.55
C ALA A 225 -0.59 0.51 -2.94
N THR A 226 0.45 -0.23 -3.33
CA THR A 226 1.01 -0.17 -4.68
C THR A 226 0.22 -1.04 -5.66
N ASN A 227 -0.37 -2.12 -5.17
CA ASN A 227 -1.30 -2.97 -5.92
C ASN A 227 -2.63 -3.09 -5.19
N PRO A 228 -3.75 -3.30 -5.91
CA PRO A 228 -5.07 -3.47 -5.29
C PRO A 228 -5.14 -4.56 -4.22
N ILE A 229 -4.46 -5.70 -4.45
CA ILE A 229 -4.47 -6.85 -3.53
C ILE A 229 -3.75 -6.55 -2.20
N ASP A 230 -2.76 -5.65 -2.21
CA ASP A 230 -1.98 -5.29 -1.02
C ASP A 230 -2.88 -4.63 0.05
N ALA A 231 -3.96 -3.95 -0.37
CA ALA A 231 -4.94 -3.35 0.54
C ALA A 231 -5.68 -4.40 1.38
N ILE A 232 -6.05 -5.52 0.76
CA ILE A 232 -6.72 -6.65 1.41
C ILE A 232 -5.73 -7.41 2.30
N GLN A 233 -4.49 -7.60 1.82
CA GLN A 233 -3.44 -8.30 2.57
C GLN A 233 -3.12 -7.63 3.91
N ARG A 234 -3.34 -6.33 4.06
CA ARG A 234 -3.19 -5.66 5.36
C ARG A 234 -4.15 -6.22 6.42
N PHE A 235 -5.32 -6.75 6.06
CA PHE A 235 -6.23 -7.33 7.04
C PHE A 235 -5.85 -8.77 7.43
N ILE A 236 -5.03 -9.44 6.62
CA ILE A 236 -4.59 -10.82 6.89
C ILE A 236 -3.69 -10.84 8.13
N GLY A 237 -4.02 -11.71 9.08
CA GLY A 237 -3.32 -11.83 10.36
C GLY A 237 -3.70 -10.76 11.39
N ARG A 238 -4.52 -9.77 11.02
CA ARG A 238 -5.10 -8.78 11.94
C ARG A 238 -6.54 -9.11 12.31
N ILE A 239 -7.29 -9.69 11.38
CA ILE A 239 -8.64 -10.23 11.59
C ILE A 239 -8.74 -11.64 11.02
N GLU A 240 -9.73 -12.38 11.47
CA GLU A 240 -9.99 -13.74 10.98
C GLU A 240 -10.37 -13.71 9.49
N MET A 241 -9.77 -14.60 8.70
CA MET A 241 -9.99 -14.68 7.25
C MET A 241 -11.47 -14.84 6.88
N GLY A 242 -12.22 -15.60 7.66
CA GLY A 242 -13.67 -15.81 7.47
C GLY A 242 -14.50 -14.52 7.52
N ILE A 243 -14.00 -13.51 8.25
CA ILE A 243 -14.69 -12.25 8.53
C ILE A 243 -14.32 -11.18 7.48
N ILE A 244 -13.18 -11.31 6.81
CA ILE A 244 -12.67 -10.30 5.85
C ILE A 244 -13.76 -9.87 4.83
N PRO A 245 -14.50 -10.77 4.15
CA PRO A 245 -15.50 -10.31 3.17
C PRO A 245 -16.73 -9.62 3.76
N GLN A 246 -16.98 -9.77 5.07
CA GLN A 246 -18.03 -9.05 5.79
C GLN A 246 -17.56 -7.65 6.20
N VAL A 247 -16.25 -7.50 6.41
CA VAL A 247 -15.61 -6.23 6.78
C VAL A 247 -15.23 -5.41 5.55
N ILE A 248 -14.75 -6.05 4.48
CA ILE A 248 -14.39 -5.43 3.21
C ILE A 248 -14.99 -6.26 2.11
N ASP A 249 -15.91 -5.66 1.37
CA ASP A 249 -16.53 -6.29 0.23
C ASP A 249 -16.09 -5.64 -1.09
N THR A 250 -15.53 -4.42 -1.03
CA THR A 250 -15.14 -3.63 -2.20
C THR A 250 -13.80 -2.94 -1.99
N VAL A 251 -12.92 -2.99 -2.99
CA VAL A 251 -11.66 -2.22 -3.01
C VAL A 251 -11.61 -1.36 -4.26
N ILE A 252 -11.57 -0.05 -4.08
CA ILE A 252 -11.40 0.94 -5.14
C ILE A 252 -9.92 1.31 -5.21
N PHE A 253 -9.26 0.97 -6.31
CA PHE A 253 -7.87 1.33 -6.54
C PHE A 253 -7.76 2.59 -7.39
N VAL A 254 -7.10 3.60 -6.82
CA VAL A 254 -6.96 4.94 -7.39
C VAL A 254 -5.55 5.11 -7.92
N ARG A 255 -5.44 5.67 -9.12
CA ARG A 255 -4.17 6.02 -9.74
C ARG A 255 -4.30 7.32 -10.50
N HIS A 256 -3.37 8.26 -10.28
CA HIS A 256 -3.37 9.56 -10.96
C HIS A 256 -4.71 10.33 -10.85
N GLY A 257 -5.38 10.23 -9.70
CA GLY A 257 -6.65 10.92 -9.45
C GLY A 257 -7.88 10.26 -10.08
N ALA A 258 -7.76 9.07 -10.66
CA ALA A 258 -8.88 8.34 -11.26
C ALA A 258 -9.01 6.92 -10.69
N VAL A 259 -10.23 6.38 -10.72
CA VAL A 259 -10.49 4.97 -10.39
C VAL A 259 -9.88 4.12 -11.50
N SER A 260 -8.84 3.36 -11.17
CA SER A 260 -8.12 2.52 -12.12
C SER A 260 -8.60 1.07 -12.12
N LYS A 261 -9.09 0.58 -10.97
CA LYS A 261 -9.58 -0.79 -10.82
C LYS A 261 -10.49 -0.90 -9.61
N VAL A 262 -11.46 -1.80 -9.67
CA VAL A 262 -12.34 -2.10 -8.55
C VAL A 262 -12.36 -3.61 -8.34
N LEU A 263 -12.09 -4.05 -7.12
CA LEU A 263 -12.15 -5.46 -6.74
C LEU A 263 -13.34 -5.72 -5.83
N GLU A 264 -13.96 -6.88 -6.01
CA GLU A 264 -15.03 -7.42 -5.18
C GLU A 264 -14.51 -8.64 -4.41
N LEU A 265 -14.84 -8.71 -3.12
CA LEU A 265 -14.55 -9.88 -2.29
C LEU A 265 -15.83 -10.69 -2.04
N LYS A 266 -15.77 -12.00 -2.24
CA LYS A 266 -16.86 -12.94 -1.93
C LYS A 266 -16.33 -14.19 -1.25
N MET A 267 -16.95 -14.57 -0.14
CA MET A 267 -16.67 -15.87 0.48
C MET A 267 -17.40 -16.99 -0.27
N LYS A 268 -16.70 -18.09 -0.56
CA LYS A 268 -17.30 -19.33 -1.06
C LYS A 268 -16.62 -20.55 -0.45
N VAL A 269 -17.37 -21.62 -0.26
CA VAL A 269 -16.79 -22.93 0.03
C VAL A 269 -16.56 -23.63 -1.30
N LYS A 270 -15.29 -23.86 -1.66
CA LYS A 270 -14.91 -24.56 -2.90
C LYS A 270 -13.52 -25.18 -2.79
N VAL A 271 -13.15 -25.96 -3.80
CA VAL A 271 -11.75 -26.38 -4.02
C VAL A 271 -10.98 -25.21 -4.64
N PRO A 272 -9.86 -24.76 -4.05
CA PRO A 272 -9.04 -23.70 -4.62
C PRO A 272 -8.53 -24.01 -6.03
N SER A 273 -8.34 -22.97 -6.83
CA SER A 273 -7.80 -23.05 -8.18
C SER A 273 -6.40 -23.67 -8.14
N GLY A 274 -6.22 -24.74 -8.93
CA GLY A 274 -4.96 -25.49 -8.97
C GLY A 274 -4.94 -26.75 -8.10
N MET A 275 -5.93 -26.98 -7.23
CA MET A 275 -6.08 -28.22 -6.47
C MET A 275 -7.09 -29.18 -7.13
N THR A 276 -6.87 -30.49 -7.02
CA THR A 276 -7.67 -31.52 -7.72
C THR A 276 -8.53 -32.42 -6.84
N GLU A 277 -8.31 -32.45 -5.51
CA GLU A 277 -9.09 -33.34 -4.62
C GLU A 277 -10.29 -32.62 -3.98
N ALA A 278 -11.47 -33.24 -4.08
CA ALA A 278 -12.74 -32.68 -3.60
C ALA A 278 -12.84 -32.59 -2.07
N ASP A 279 -12.09 -33.45 -1.35
CA ASP A 279 -12.01 -33.44 0.12
C ASP A 279 -11.23 -32.21 0.67
N LEU A 280 -10.67 -31.39 -0.22
CA LEU A 280 -9.98 -30.13 0.13
C LEU A 280 -10.90 -28.90 0.13
N ALA A 281 -12.21 -29.07 -0.10
CA ALA A 281 -13.17 -27.98 -0.10
C ALA A 281 -13.10 -27.20 1.21
N ARG A 282 -12.82 -25.90 1.09
CA ARG A 282 -12.58 -25.01 2.24
C ARG A 282 -13.17 -23.63 1.98
N PRO A 283 -13.32 -22.80 3.02
CA PRO A 283 -13.61 -21.38 2.83
C PRO A 283 -12.49 -20.71 2.02
N VAL A 284 -12.87 -20.12 0.89
CA VAL A 284 -12.01 -19.36 -0.02
C VAL A 284 -12.65 -17.99 -0.24
N ILE A 285 -11.89 -16.92 -0.02
CA ILE A 285 -12.27 -15.60 -0.47
C ILE A 285 -11.87 -15.49 -1.93
N GLU A 286 -12.87 -15.33 -2.79
CA GLU A 286 -12.66 -14.96 -4.18
C GLU A 286 -12.51 -13.45 -4.27
N VAL A 287 -11.40 -13.00 -4.87
CA VAL A 287 -11.16 -11.60 -5.21
C VAL A 287 -11.33 -11.47 -6.72
N ARG A 288 -12.39 -10.76 -7.12
CA ARG A 288 -12.80 -10.63 -8.52
C ARG A 288 -12.66 -9.19 -8.97
N ASP A 289 -12.32 -9.01 -10.23
CA ASP A 289 -12.49 -7.71 -10.89
C ASP A 289 -13.99 -7.39 -10.96
N PHE A 290 -14.39 -6.21 -10.48
CA PHE A 290 -15.80 -5.84 -10.31
C PHE A 290 -16.51 -5.72 -11.66
N SER A 291 -15.86 -5.06 -12.62
CA SER A 291 -16.42 -4.75 -13.94
C SER A 291 -16.62 -6.03 -14.77
N SER A 292 -15.60 -6.90 -14.80
CA SER A 292 -15.60 -8.12 -15.62
C SER A 292 -16.06 -9.38 -14.88
N SER A 293 -16.21 -9.33 -13.55
CA SER A 293 -16.45 -10.49 -12.67
C SER A 293 -15.36 -11.59 -12.76
N LYS A 294 -14.22 -11.29 -13.37
CA LYS A 294 -13.09 -12.22 -13.55
C LYS A 294 -12.44 -12.52 -12.20
N LEU A 295 -12.24 -13.80 -11.89
CA LEU A 295 -11.52 -14.21 -10.68
C LEU A 295 -10.02 -13.95 -10.87
N GLU A 296 -9.47 -13.08 -10.04
CA GLU A 296 -8.06 -12.69 -10.14
C GLU A 296 -7.22 -13.32 -9.04
N PHE A 297 -7.75 -13.36 -7.81
CA PHE A 297 -7.07 -13.96 -6.67
C PHE A 297 -8.01 -14.82 -5.83
N GLU A 298 -7.42 -15.77 -5.13
CA GLU A 298 -8.06 -16.56 -4.09
C GLU A 298 -7.28 -16.41 -2.80
N ILE A 299 -7.98 -16.22 -1.69
CA ILE A 299 -7.40 -16.17 -0.35
C ILE A 299 -7.97 -17.32 0.46
N TYR A 300 -7.11 -18.18 0.99
CA TYR A 300 -7.54 -19.33 1.79
C TYR A 300 -6.47 -19.75 2.79
N SER A 301 -6.87 -20.55 3.76
CA SER A 301 -5.96 -21.13 4.74
C SER A 301 -5.30 -22.40 4.19
N TYR A 302 -3.99 -22.49 4.36
CA TYR A 302 -3.17 -23.66 4.08
C TYR A 302 -2.32 -23.95 5.33
N GLY A 303 -2.72 -24.99 6.09
CA GLY A 303 -2.19 -25.19 7.45
C GLY A 303 -2.54 -24.01 8.35
N GLU A 304 -1.55 -23.51 9.10
CA GLU A 304 -1.70 -22.36 10.01
C GLU A 304 -1.54 -21.00 9.29
N HIS A 305 -1.33 -20.99 7.96
CA HIS A 305 -1.05 -19.78 7.21
C HIS A 305 -2.20 -19.40 6.27
N THR A 306 -2.46 -18.11 6.12
CA THR A 306 -3.36 -17.59 5.08
C THR A 306 -2.54 -17.22 3.85
N VAL A 307 -2.88 -17.78 2.70
CA VAL A 307 -2.19 -17.56 1.42
C VAL A 307 -3.07 -16.77 0.46
N VAL A 308 -2.46 -15.95 -0.40
CA VAL A 308 -3.12 -15.19 -1.46
C VAL A 308 -2.57 -15.64 -2.80
N ILE A 309 -3.41 -16.25 -3.64
CA ILE A 309 -3.00 -16.95 -4.86
C ILE A 309 -3.65 -16.31 -6.09
N PRO A 310 -2.88 -15.84 -7.09
CA PRO A 310 -3.43 -15.37 -8.36
C PRO A 310 -3.95 -16.54 -9.23
N VAL A 311 -5.05 -16.33 -9.95
CA VAL A 311 -5.76 -17.37 -10.70
C VAL A 311 -5.32 -17.45 -12.18
N GLU A 312 -4.74 -16.39 -12.76
CA GLU A 312 -4.35 -16.41 -14.17
C GLU A 312 -3.02 -17.15 -14.49
N ASN A 313 -3.16 -18.29 -15.19
CA ASN A 313 -2.34 -18.92 -16.25
C ASN A 313 -0.80 -18.80 -16.29
N LYS A 314 -0.11 -18.52 -15.18
CA LYS A 314 1.36 -18.78 -15.04
C LYS A 314 1.75 -19.35 -13.68
N THR A 315 0.80 -19.79 -12.86
CA THR A 315 0.96 -19.80 -11.40
C THR A 315 1.38 -21.13 -10.78
N ARG A 316 1.15 -22.29 -11.42
CA ARG A 316 1.55 -23.58 -10.80
C ARG A 316 3.04 -23.65 -10.48
N LYS A 317 3.88 -23.10 -11.37
CA LYS A 317 5.34 -23.08 -11.19
C LYS A 317 5.76 -22.12 -10.07
N VAL A 318 5.16 -20.94 -9.98
CA VAL A 318 5.45 -19.93 -8.94
C VAL A 318 5.00 -20.41 -7.55
N VAL A 319 3.84 -21.09 -7.47
CA VAL A 319 3.33 -21.69 -6.22
C VAL A 319 4.25 -22.82 -5.75
N TRP A 320 4.70 -23.67 -6.66
CA TRP A 320 5.68 -24.73 -6.34
C TRP A 320 7.05 -24.17 -5.99
N ASP A 321 7.50 -23.08 -6.61
CA ASP A 321 8.77 -22.43 -6.28
C ASP A 321 8.73 -21.85 -4.85
N TYR A 322 7.64 -21.20 -4.46
CA TYR A 322 7.45 -20.67 -3.11
C TYR A 322 7.29 -21.78 -2.05
N ALA A 323 6.47 -22.80 -2.35
CA ALA A 323 6.31 -23.96 -1.48
C ALA A 323 7.62 -24.74 -1.33
N ALA A 324 8.43 -24.82 -2.40
CA ALA A 324 9.75 -25.43 -2.35
C ALA A 324 10.70 -24.64 -1.43
N ASP A 325 10.63 -23.30 -1.39
CA ASP A 325 11.43 -22.50 -0.45
C ASP A 325 11.08 -22.78 1.02
N THR A 326 9.79 -22.90 1.34
CA THR A 326 9.36 -23.27 2.70
C THR A 326 9.80 -24.69 3.07
N LEU A 327 9.63 -25.66 2.16
CA LEU A 327 10.04 -27.04 2.40
C LEU A 327 11.57 -27.18 2.50
N ARG A 328 12.35 -26.38 1.76
CA ARG A 328 13.82 -26.34 1.91
C ARG A 328 14.23 -25.95 3.32
N ALA A 329 13.54 -24.98 3.93
CA ALA A 329 13.83 -24.57 5.31
C ALA A 329 13.58 -25.72 6.29
N TYR A 330 12.53 -26.50 6.09
CA TYR A 330 12.25 -27.72 6.87
C TYR A 330 13.36 -28.77 6.70
N PHE A 331 13.70 -29.10 5.45
CA PHE A 331 14.70 -30.13 5.14
C PHE A 331 16.15 -29.71 5.44
N LYS A 332 16.41 -28.43 5.71
CA LYS A 332 17.73 -27.92 6.14
C LYS A 332 18.22 -28.58 7.43
N SER A 333 17.31 -29.04 8.28
CA SER A 333 17.63 -29.80 9.50
C SER A 333 18.13 -31.23 9.21
N TYR A 334 17.81 -31.77 8.03
CA TYR A 334 18.15 -33.13 7.61
C TYR A 334 19.30 -33.19 6.60
N SER A 335 19.44 -32.15 5.75
CA SER A 335 20.42 -32.10 4.68
C SER A 335 20.92 -30.68 4.46
N THR A 336 22.22 -30.54 4.19
CA THR A 336 22.84 -29.25 3.89
C THR A 336 22.56 -28.76 2.47
N GLU A 337 22.25 -29.68 1.54
CA GLU A 337 21.90 -29.39 0.16
C GLU A 337 20.59 -30.11 -0.20
N CYS A 338 19.52 -29.36 -0.47
CA CYS A 338 18.28 -29.96 -0.94
C CYS A 338 17.69 -29.21 -2.14
N VAL A 339 17.25 -29.98 -3.14
CA VAL A 339 16.45 -29.49 -4.26
C VAL A 339 15.11 -30.21 -4.22
N ILE A 340 14.04 -29.45 -4.32
CA ILE A 340 12.68 -29.95 -4.25
C ILE A 340 12.00 -29.63 -5.58
N GLU A 341 11.51 -30.67 -6.24
CA GLU A 341 10.70 -30.55 -7.45
C GLU A 341 9.31 -31.13 -7.19
N PHE A 342 8.27 -30.34 -7.42
CA PHE A 342 6.90 -30.84 -7.35
C PHE A 342 6.60 -31.70 -8.57
N VAL A 343 6.06 -32.90 -8.33
CA VAL A 343 5.49 -33.77 -9.37
C VAL A 343 4.03 -33.38 -9.58
N ASP A 344 3.32 -33.19 -8.47
CA ASP A 344 1.96 -32.67 -8.38
C ASP A 344 1.75 -32.07 -6.98
N ASP A 345 0.54 -31.60 -6.67
CA ASP A 345 0.24 -30.88 -5.42
C ASP A 345 0.26 -31.78 -4.17
N SER A 346 0.34 -33.11 -4.34
CA SER A 346 0.41 -34.12 -3.28
C SER A 346 1.73 -34.88 -3.23
N LYS A 347 2.64 -34.65 -4.20
CA LYS A 347 3.86 -35.41 -4.36
C LYS A 347 5.05 -34.55 -4.78
N ILE A 348 6.15 -34.69 -4.04
CA ILE A 348 7.43 -34.04 -4.33
C ILE A 348 8.53 -35.05 -4.59
N LYS A 349 9.52 -34.64 -5.38
CA LYS A 349 10.83 -35.27 -5.46
C LYS A 349 11.81 -34.47 -4.63
N LEU A 350 12.45 -35.14 -3.67
CA LEU A 350 13.46 -34.56 -2.80
C LEU A 350 14.84 -35.06 -3.24
N PHE A 351 15.66 -34.16 -3.76
CA PHE A 351 17.02 -34.45 -4.19
C PHE A 351 18.02 -33.99 -3.13
N ILE A 352 18.76 -34.95 -2.58
CA ILE A 352 19.75 -34.72 -1.50
C ILE A 352 21.02 -35.54 -1.72
N PRO A 353 22.15 -35.22 -1.07
CA PRO A 353 23.38 -36.03 -1.13
C PRO A 353 23.15 -37.48 -0.73
N SER A 354 23.79 -38.42 -1.43
CA SER A 354 23.61 -39.86 -1.19
C SER A 354 23.92 -40.30 0.24
N ALA A 355 24.87 -39.65 0.89
CA ALA A 355 25.24 -39.91 2.28
C ALA A 355 24.14 -39.55 3.31
N GLU A 356 23.14 -38.76 2.91
CA GLU A 356 22.10 -38.22 3.79
C GLU A 356 20.73 -38.86 3.55
N ILE A 357 20.57 -39.62 2.46
CA ILE A 357 19.30 -40.30 2.11
C ILE A 357 18.84 -41.25 3.21
N SER A 358 19.77 -42.01 3.80
CA SER A 358 19.46 -42.97 4.87
C SER A 358 18.93 -42.31 6.14
N LYS A 359 19.29 -41.04 6.41
CA LYS A 359 18.80 -40.27 7.56
C LYS A 359 17.34 -39.87 7.39
N ILE A 360 16.94 -39.52 6.16
CA ILE A 360 15.57 -39.10 5.84
C ILE A 360 14.64 -40.31 5.72
N ILE A 361 15.09 -41.40 5.10
CA ILE A 361 14.28 -42.61 4.97
C ILE A 361 14.12 -43.30 6.34
N GLY A 362 15.20 -43.37 7.12
CA GLY A 362 15.23 -44.07 8.40
C GLY A 362 15.10 -45.60 8.27
N PRO A 363 15.27 -46.36 9.36
CA PRO A 363 15.15 -47.81 9.34
C PRO A 363 13.72 -48.24 8.96
N ASN A 364 13.62 -49.07 7.91
CA ASN A 364 12.36 -49.56 7.32
C ASN A 364 11.39 -48.45 6.86
N GLY A 365 11.89 -47.26 6.52
CA GLY A 365 11.04 -46.17 5.99
C GLY A 365 10.16 -45.49 7.04
N LYS A 366 10.40 -45.73 8.35
CA LYS A 366 9.58 -45.16 9.42
C LYS A 366 9.68 -43.64 9.51
N GLU A 367 10.86 -43.08 9.25
CA GLU A 367 11.10 -41.64 9.38
C GLU A 367 10.44 -40.90 8.20
N ILE A 368 10.62 -41.38 6.97
CA ILE A 368 9.95 -40.77 5.81
C ILE A 368 8.42 -40.86 5.91
N SER A 369 7.86 -41.99 6.39
CA SER A 369 6.42 -42.12 6.58
C SER A 369 5.86 -41.12 7.60
N LYS A 370 6.65 -40.79 8.63
CA LYS A 370 6.31 -39.78 9.63
C LYS A 370 6.35 -38.38 9.02
N ILE A 371 7.41 -38.06 8.28
CA ILE A 371 7.57 -36.77 7.58
C ILE A 371 6.46 -36.57 6.55
N GLU A 372 6.13 -37.59 5.76
CA GLU A 372 5.03 -37.54 4.78
C GLU A 372 3.68 -37.27 5.45
N LYS A 373 3.42 -37.89 6.61
CA LYS A 373 2.18 -37.67 7.38
C LYS A 373 2.12 -36.29 8.03
N GLU A 374 3.26 -35.75 8.45
CA GLU A 374 3.40 -34.41 9.03
C GLU A 374 3.22 -33.32 7.97
N LEU A 375 3.84 -33.49 6.80
CA LEU A 375 3.79 -32.54 5.70
C LEU A 375 2.56 -32.70 4.79
N GLY A 376 1.85 -33.84 4.89
CA GLY A 376 0.71 -34.16 4.03
C GLY A 376 1.09 -34.41 2.56
N LEU A 377 2.36 -34.76 2.28
CA LEU A 377 2.92 -34.94 0.94
C LEU A 377 3.60 -36.30 0.81
N LYS A 378 3.50 -36.94 -0.35
CA LYS A 378 4.35 -38.08 -0.71
C LYS A 378 5.72 -37.59 -1.17
N ILE A 379 6.79 -38.23 -0.71
CA ILE A 379 8.16 -37.78 -0.91
C ILE A 379 8.96 -38.89 -1.58
N ASP A 380 9.37 -38.64 -2.82
CA ASP A 380 10.28 -39.49 -3.58
C ASP A 380 11.72 -38.99 -3.37
N VAL A 381 12.48 -39.67 -2.51
CA VAL A 381 13.85 -39.28 -2.15
C VAL A 381 14.85 -39.84 -3.16
N GLN A 382 15.60 -38.96 -3.81
CA GLN A 382 16.57 -39.31 -4.83
C GLN A 382 17.93 -38.65 -4.59
N GLN A 383 18.98 -39.21 -5.18
CA GLN A 383 20.31 -38.62 -5.12
C GLN A 383 20.35 -37.35 -5.97
N ILE A 384 20.87 -36.26 -5.40
CA ILE A 384 21.08 -35.00 -6.12
C ILE A 384 22.14 -35.15 -7.23
N THR A 385 21.79 -34.73 -8.45
CA THR A 385 22.67 -34.76 -9.62
C THR A 385 23.19 -33.36 -9.99
N SER A 386 24.27 -33.28 -10.75
CA SER A 386 24.84 -32.03 -11.26
C SER A 386 23.86 -31.21 -12.11
N GLU A 387 22.97 -31.86 -12.86
CA GLU A 387 21.88 -31.18 -13.60
C GLU A 387 20.85 -30.53 -12.67
N GLN A 388 20.49 -31.18 -11.55
CA GLN A 388 19.56 -30.60 -10.57
C GLN A 388 20.18 -29.46 -9.77
N LYS A 389 21.50 -29.48 -9.55
CA LYS A 389 22.24 -28.32 -9.05
C LYS A 389 22.13 -27.12 -10.01
N SER A 390 22.09 -27.37 -11.33
CA SER A 390 22.01 -26.32 -12.35
C SER A 390 20.59 -25.77 -12.61
N LYS A 391 19.52 -26.52 -12.28
CA LYS A 391 18.11 -26.08 -12.43
C LYS A 391 17.69 -24.95 -11.47
N LYS A 392 18.52 -24.64 -10.47
CA LYS A 392 18.34 -23.55 -9.50
C LYS A 392 18.40 -22.16 -10.16
N PHE A 393 18.96 -22.08 -11.36
CA PHE A 393 19.12 -20.85 -12.12
C PHE A 393 18.57 -21.05 -13.52
N SER A 394 17.58 -20.26 -13.91
CA SER A 394 17.27 -20.17 -15.31
C SER A 394 18.54 -19.70 -16.06
N LYS A 395 18.79 -20.28 -17.23
CA LYS A 395 19.96 -20.07 -18.10
C LYS A 395 20.68 -18.73 -17.84
N GLU A 396 21.89 -18.81 -17.28
CA GLU A 396 22.76 -17.63 -17.05
C GLU A 396 22.89 -16.86 -18.38
N ILE A 397 22.66 -15.56 -18.30
CA ILE A 397 22.66 -14.66 -19.44
C ILE A 397 24.02 -13.98 -19.49
N ASP A 398 24.73 -14.16 -20.60
CA ASP A 398 25.97 -13.42 -20.86
C ASP A 398 25.71 -11.91 -20.88
N PHE A 399 26.60 -11.17 -20.22
CA PHE A 399 26.53 -9.71 -20.13
C PHE A 399 27.91 -9.07 -20.21
N ASP A 400 27.95 -7.83 -20.70
CA ASP A 400 29.12 -6.94 -20.57
C ASP A 400 28.83 -5.85 -19.53
N ILE A 401 29.81 -5.50 -18.71
CA ILE A 401 29.66 -4.48 -17.66
C ILE A 401 30.33 -3.17 -18.08
N GLU A 402 29.58 -2.08 -17.94
CA GLU A 402 30.11 -0.71 -18.00
C GLU A 402 29.92 -0.02 -16.64
N GLN A 403 31.04 0.41 -16.03
CA GLN A 403 31.03 1.06 -14.72
C GLN A 403 31.14 2.58 -14.86
N GLY A 404 30.02 3.28 -14.72
CA GLY A 404 29.97 4.74 -14.68
C GLY A 404 30.02 5.31 -13.26
N LYS A 405 30.38 6.61 -13.13
CA LYS A 405 30.49 7.30 -11.82
C LYS A 405 29.22 7.25 -10.96
N LYS A 406 28.03 7.16 -11.57
CA LYS A 406 26.73 7.16 -10.86
C LYS A 406 25.96 5.84 -10.97
N ASN A 407 26.29 4.99 -11.96
CA ASN A 407 25.51 3.80 -12.28
C ASN A 407 26.42 2.68 -12.80
N ILE A 408 25.98 1.43 -12.59
CA ILE A 408 26.53 0.23 -13.21
C ILE A 408 25.54 -0.20 -14.30
N ILE A 409 26.03 -0.44 -15.51
CA ILE A 409 25.22 -0.85 -16.66
C ILE A 409 25.63 -2.25 -17.07
N PHE A 410 24.66 -3.15 -17.16
CA PHE A 410 24.81 -4.49 -17.71
C PHE A 410 24.22 -4.51 -19.11
N HIS A 411 25.07 -4.73 -20.12
CA HIS A 411 24.66 -4.86 -21.51
C HIS A 411 24.35 -6.32 -21.81
N LEU A 412 23.13 -6.57 -22.27
CA LEU A 412 22.56 -7.87 -22.58
C LEU A 412 22.19 -7.94 -24.07
N GLN A 413 21.87 -9.14 -24.55
CA GLN A 413 21.40 -9.32 -25.92
C GLN A 413 20.03 -8.66 -26.12
N LYS A 414 19.87 -7.85 -27.19
CA LYS A 414 18.63 -7.12 -27.51
C LYS A 414 17.36 -7.98 -27.58
N LYS A 415 17.49 -9.29 -27.83
CA LYS A 415 16.39 -10.26 -27.85
C LYS A 415 15.72 -10.48 -26.48
N LEU A 416 16.34 -9.99 -25.40
CA LEU A 416 15.84 -10.07 -24.04
C LEU A 416 15.03 -8.83 -23.63
N LYS A 417 14.80 -7.89 -24.55
CA LYS A 417 13.98 -6.70 -24.34
C LYS A 417 12.63 -7.04 -23.68
N ASP A 418 12.25 -6.23 -22.69
CA ASP A 418 11.00 -6.33 -21.93
C ASP A 418 10.83 -7.66 -21.16
N GLN A 419 11.89 -8.49 -21.05
CA GLN A 419 11.93 -9.67 -20.18
C GLN A 419 12.41 -9.30 -18.78
N GLU A 420 11.86 -9.99 -17.78
CA GLU A 420 12.29 -9.88 -16.40
C GLU A 420 13.53 -10.75 -16.14
N VAL A 421 14.50 -10.15 -15.47
CA VAL A 421 15.79 -10.76 -15.15
C VAL A 421 16.21 -10.35 -13.74
N GLY A 422 16.97 -11.21 -13.09
CA GLY A 422 17.51 -11.01 -11.74
C GLY A 422 19.01 -10.81 -11.80
N ILE A 423 19.51 -9.87 -11.01
CA ILE A 423 20.95 -9.72 -10.72
C ILE A 423 21.21 -10.41 -9.39
N PHE A 424 22.19 -11.31 -9.36
CA PHE A 424 22.55 -12.12 -8.21
C PHE A 424 24.01 -11.87 -7.79
N ASP A 425 24.30 -12.05 -6.50
CA ASP A 425 25.66 -12.25 -5.98
C ASP A 425 25.82 -13.75 -5.70
N ASP A 426 26.51 -14.46 -6.58
CA ASP A 426 26.49 -15.92 -6.68
C ASP A 426 25.07 -16.50 -6.77
N GLU A 427 24.48 -16.91 -5.64
CA GLU A 427 23.14 -17.50 -5.55
C GLU A 427 22.08 -16.57 -4.96
N ASP A 428 22.48 -15.44 -4.37
CA ASP A 428 21.58 -14.53 -3.64
C ASP A 428 21.05 -13.43 -4.57
N LEU A 429 19.72 -13.35 -4.69
CA LEU A 429 19.06 -12.35 -5.53
C LEU A 429 19.21 -10.95 -4.94
N LEU A 430 19.90 -10.07 -5.66
CA LEU A 430 20.09 -8.68 -5.27
C LEU A 430 18.93 -7.79 -5.73
N VAL A 431 18.47 -7.97 -6.97
CA VAL A 431 17.41 -7.14 -7.56
C VAL A 431 16.78 -7.81 -8.78
N ARG A 432 15.44 -7.72 -8.91
CA ARG A 432 14.68 -8.06 -10.13
C ARG A 432 14.39 -6.80 -10.92
N THR A 433 14.53 -6.89 -12.25
CA THR A 433 14.35 -5.74 -13.12
C THR A 433 14.04 -6.16 -14.55
N LEU A 434 13.50 -5.22 -15.34
CA LEU A 434 13.22 -5.44 -16.75
C LEU A 434 14.40 -5.00 -17.62
N VAL A 435 14.70 -5.80 -18.65
CA VAL A 435 15.69 -5.42 -19.65
C VAL A 435 15.12 -4.28 -20.50
N SER A 436 15.83 -3.15 -20.54
CA SER A 436 15.40 -1.98 -21.32
C SER A 436 15.30 -2.29 -22.81
N LYS A 437 14.62 -1.41 -23.57
CA LYS A 437 14.48 -1.54 -25.03
C LYS A 437 15.81 -1.62 -25.79
N LYS A 438 16.91 -1.16 -25.18
CA LYS A 438 18.27 -1.22 -25.75
C LYS A 438 19.02 -2.49 -25.40
N GLY A 439 18.42 -3.42 -24.64
CA GLY A 439 19.08 -4.63 -24.17
C GLY A 439 20.00 -4.35 -22.98
N ALA A 440 19.66 -3.43 -22.07
CA ALA A 440 20.53 -3.11 -20.94
C ALA A 440 19.77 -2.98 -19.62
N ILE A 441 20.42 -3.33 -18.53
CA ILE A 441 19.97 -3.05 -17.14
C ILE A 441 20.84 -1.94 -16.57
N LYS A 442 20.22 -0.94 -15.93
CA LYS A 442 20.93 0.16 -15.30
C LYS A 442 20.64 0.18 -13.81
N VAL A 443 21.67 -0.01 -12.99
CA VAL A 443 21.59 0.00 -11.53
C VAL A 443 22.26 1.27 -11.00
N SER A 444 21.57 2.04 -10.17
CA SER A 444 22.19 3.19 -9.48
C SER A 444 23.14 2.70 -8.40
N ARG A 445 24.31 3.34 -8.25
CA ARG A 445 25.24 3.05 -7.15
C ARG A 445 24.76 3.58 -5.78
N LYS A 446 23.67 4.35 -5.75
CA LYS A 446 23.08 4.87 -4.50
C LYS A 446 22.14 3.84 -3.86
N GLY A 447 22.15 3.76 -2.54
CA GLY A 447 21.28 2.87 -1.76
C GLY A 447 21.88 1.47 -1.53
N ALA A 448 21.20 0.66 -0.72
CA ALA A 448 21.67 -0.66 -0.30
C ALA A 448 21.84 -1.64 -1.48
N VAL A 449 20.87 -1.67 -2.40
CA VAL A 449 20.90 -2.52 -3.61
C VAL A 449 22.07 -2.15 -4.53
N GLY A 450 22.30 -0.84 -4.74
CA GLY A 450 23.41 -0.36 -5.56
C GLY A 450 24.78 -0.76 -5.03
N LYS A 451 24.97 -0.64 -3.69
CA LYS A 451 26.20 -1.08 -3.02
C LYS A 451 26.40 -2.59 -3.08
N ALA A 452 25.32 -3.37 -2.92
CA ALA A 452 25.38 -4.83 -3.02
C ALA A 452 25.78 -5.28 -4.43
N VAL A 453 25.19 -4.68 -5.47
CA VAL A 453 25.55 -4.95 -6.87
C VAL A 453 26.98 -4.52 -7.17
N GLU A 454 27.44 -3.39 -6.63
CA GLU A 454 28.83 -2.94 -6.79
C GLU A 454 29.83 -3.91 -6.16
N ASN A 455 29.54 -4.42 -4.95
CA ASN A 455 30.36 -5.42 -4.27
C ASN A 455 30.41 -6.76 -5.03
N ALA A 456 29.27 -7.21 -5.57
CA ALA A 456 29.19 -8.42 -6.39
C ALA A 456 30.02 -8.30 -7.68
N VAL A 457 29.95 -7.14 -8.34
CA VAL A 457 30.72 -6.85 -9.56
C VAL A 457 32.22 -6.76 -9.26
N ALA A 458 32.61 -6.05 -8.19
CA ALA A 458 34.01 -5.96 -7.77
C ALA A 458 34.60 -7.34 -7.40
N GLY A 459 33.78 -8.20 -6.79
CA GLY A 459 34.14 -9.57 -6.43
C GLY A 459 34.10 -10.57 -7.59
N LYS A 460 33.68 -10.18 -8.81
CA LYS A 460 33.42 -11.07 -9.96
C LYS A 460 32.41 -12.19 -9.67
N ARG A 461 31.47 -11.93 -8.75
CA ARG A 461 30.41 -12.86 -8.30
C ARG A 461 29.03 -12.49 -8.85
N ALA A 462 28.94 -11.38 -9.58
CA ALA A 462 27.69 -10.94 -10.22
C ALA A 462 27.24 -11.92 -11.31
N ARG A 463 25.98 -12.37 -11.23
CA ARG A 463 25.32 -13.23 -12.23
C ARG A 463 24.02 -12.58 -12.71
N ILE A 464 23.63 -12.82 -13.96
CA ILE A 464 22.32 -12.42 -14.48
C ILE A 464 21.59 -13.65 -14.98
N MET A 465 20.38 -13.88 -14.48
CA MET A 465 19.54 -15.02 -14.86
C MET A 465 18.13 -14.52 -15.18
N LYS A 466 17.39 -15.24 -16.02
CA LYS A 466 15.95 -14.95 -16.18
C LYS A 466 15.21 -15.29 -14.89
N VAL A 467 14.12 -14.60 -14.63
CA VAL A 467 13.28 -14.89 -13.47
C VAL A 467 11.90 -15.27 -13.94
#